data_AF-A0A943GJ96-F1
#
_entry.id   AF-A0A943GJ96-F1
#
_cell.length_a   1.000
_cell.length_b   1.000
_cell.length_c   1.000
_cell.angle_alpha   90.00
_cell.angle_beta   90.00
_cell.angle_gamma   90.00
#
_symmetry.space_group_name_H-M   'P 1'
#
loop_
_entity.id
_entity.type
_entity.pdbx_description
1 polymer ?
#
loop_
_entity_poly.entity_id
_entity_poly.type
_entity_poly.pdbx_seq_one_letter_code
_entity_poly.pdbx_strand_id
1 'polypeptide(L)'
;MPRKGFIAKRDVLPDPMYNSKVVTKLINNVMEDGKKGVAQKICYDAFEIMAQKTGRDALEVFEEALNNVMPLLEVKARRIGGANYQVPIEVRPERRQTLGLRWILAAARKRGEKVMAERLAGELLDAANNTGAAVKKRE
;
A
#
# COMPACT_ATOMS: atom_id res chain seq x y z
N MET A 1 19.46 -8.83 -12.11
CA MET A 1 20.27 -8.46 -10.92
C MET A 1 21.12 -7.25 -11.28
N PRO A 2 21.07 -6.13 -10.55
CA PRO A 2 21.68 -4.92 -11.07
C PRO A 2 23.14 -4.72 -10.62
N ARG A 3 23.99 -4.48 -11.62
CA ARG A 3 25.00 -3.39 -11.63
C ARG A 3 25.07 -2.65 -12.98
N LYS A 4 24.49 -3.16 -14.08
CA LYS A 4 24.05 -2.38 -15.26
C LYS A 4 22.81 -3.04 -15.91
N GLY A 5 21.93 -2.24 -16.51
CA GLY A 5 20.71 -2.69 -17.23
C GLY A 5 19.38 -2.44 -16.50
N PHE A 6 18.29 -2.29 -17.27
CA PHE A 6 16.92 -2.22 -16.76
C PHE A 6 16.35 -3.64 -16.64
N ILE A 7 15.69 -3.95 -15.53
CA ILE A 7 15.01 -5.23 -15.34
C ILE A 7 13.56 -5.04 -15.76
N ALA A 8 13.09 -5.86 -16.70
CA ALA A 8 11.69 -5.88 -17.11
C ALA A 8 10.80 -6.19 -15.90
N LYS A 9 9.75 -5.39 -15.73
CA LYS A 9 8.79 -5.56 -14.64
C LYS A 9 7.81 -6.66 -15.02
N ARG A 10 7.43 -7.47 -14.03
CA ARG A 10 6.42 -8.50 -14.20
C ARG A 10 5.05 -7.87 -14.01
N ASP A 11 4.19 -8.05 -15.00
CA ASP A 11 2.80 -7.63 -14.90
C ASP A 11 1.97 -8.65 -14.11
N VAL A 12 0.91 -8.13 -13.50
CA VAL A 12 -0.09 -8.92 -12.78
C VAL A 12 -1.42 -8.85 -13.51
N LEU A 13 -2.14 -9.98 -13.46
CA LEU A 13 -3.52 -10.05 -13.93
C LEU A 13 -4.43 -9.18 -13.03
N PRO A 14 -5.52 -8.62 -13.58
CA PRO A 14 -6.50 -7.92 -12.78
C PRO A 14 -7.24 -8.89 -11.82
N ASP A 15 -7.77 -8.32 -10.74
CA ASP A 15 -8.56 -9.08 -9.77
C ASP A 15 -9.88 -9.55 -10.39
N PRO A 16 -10.35 -10.79 -10.14
CA PRO A 16 -11.58 -11.30 -10.74
C PRO A 16 -12.87 -10.61 -10.24
N MET A 17 -12.88 -10.05 -9.03
CA MET A 17 -14.07 -9.42 -8.45
C MET A 17 -14.16 -7.94 -8.86
N TYR A 18 -13.04 -7.23 -8.73
CA TYR A 18 -12.99 -5.77 -8.91
C TYR A 18 -12.35 -5.34 -10.24
N ASN A 19 -11.90 -6.28 -11.07
CA ASN A 19 -11.16 -6.04 -12.33
C ASN A 19 -9.97 -5.07 -12.21
N SER A 20 -9.39 -4.95 -11.01
CA SER A 20 -8.32 -3.99 -10.71
C SER A 20 -6.98 -4.69 -10.51
N LYS A 21 -5.96 -4.20 -11.24
CA LYS A 21 -4.56 -4.63 -11.05
C LYS A 21 -4.00 -4.17 -9.70
N VAL A 22 -4.53 -3.08 -9.14
CA VAL A 22 -4.06 -2.51 -7.87
C VAL A 22 -4.47 -3.41 -6.70
N VAL A 23 -5.71 -3.89 -6.72
CA VAL A 23 -6.24 -4.84 -5.74
C VAL A 23 -5.43 -6.14 -5.77
N THR A 24 -5.10 -6.66 -6.95
CA THR A 24 -4.23 -7.85 -7.05
C THR A 24 -2.84 -7.61 -6.45
N LYS A 25 -2.25 -6.41 -6.65
CA LYS A 25 -0.98 -6.05 -5.99
C LYS A 25 -1.13 -5.96 -4.46
N LEU A 26 -2.25 -5.47 -3.95
CA LEU A 26 -2.53 -5.46 -2.51
C LEU A 26 -2.59 -6.89 -1.96
N ILE A 27 -3.38 -7.77 -2.59
CA ILE A 27 -3.52 -9.19 -2.20
C ILE A 27 -2.14 -9.87 -2.17
N ASN A 28 -1.32 -9.67 -3.20
CA ASN A 28 0.02 -10.24 -3.25
C ASN A 28 0.97 -9.72 -2.16
N ASN A 29 0.79 -8.47 -1.71
CA ASN A 29 1.57 -7.93 -0.59
C ASN A 29 1.06 -8.43 0.77
N VAL A 30 -0.26 -8.63 0.93
CA VAL A 30 -0.88 -9.21 2.14
C VAL A 30 -0.47 -10.66 2.33
N MET A 31 -0.30 -11.39 1.22
CA MET A 31 0.05 -12.80 1.20
C MET A 31 1.35 -13.11 1.95
N GLU A 32 1.25 -14.04 2.90
CA GLU A 32 2.39 -14.66 3.59
C GLU A 32 2.47 -16.14 3.21
N ASP A 33 3.69 -16.67 3.15
CA ASP A 33 3.98 -18.08 2.81
C ASP A 33 3.33 -18.60 1.51
N GLY A 34 3.00 -17.71 0.57
CA GLY A 34 2.33 -18.07 -0.69
C GLY A 34 0.85 -18.44 -0.56
N LYS A 35 0.21 -18.21 0.59
CA LYS A 35 -1.20 -18.55 0.85
C LYS A 35 -2.16 -17.53 0.21
N LYS A 36 -2.30 -17.60 -1.11
CA LYS A 36 -3.12 -16.63 -1.88
C LYS A 36 -4.60 -16.64 -1.51
N GLY A 37 -5.20 -17.82 -1.30
CA GLY A 37 -6.63 -17.92 -0.95
C GLY A 37 -6.97 -17.25 0.38
N VAL A 38 -6.07 -17.37 1.37
CA VAL A 38 -6.23 -16.70 2.68
C VAL A 38 -6.06 -15.19 2.53
N ALA A 39 -5.07 -14.75 1.75
CA ALA A 39 -4.85 -13.32 1.48
C ALA A 39 -6.05 -12.68 0.76
N GLN A 40 -6.62 -13.36 -0.23
CA GLN A 40 -7.83 -12.92 -0.93
C GLN A 40 -8.99 -12.75 0.04
N LYS A 41 -9.24 -13.76 0.88
CA LYS A 41 -10.28 -13.70 1.90
C LYS A 41 -10.11 -12.49 2.83
N ILE A 42 -8.90 -12.28 3.35
CA ILE A 42 -8.62 -11.12 4.22
C ILE A 42 -8.90 -9.79 3.52
N CYS A 43 -8.51 -9.64 2.25
CA CYS A 43 -8.75 -8.41 1.49
C CYS A 43 -10.23 -8.18 1.20
N TYR A 44 -10.98 -9.22 0.82
CA TYR A 44 -12.41 -9.09 0.55
C TYR A 44 -13.21 -8.83 1.83
N ASP A 45 -12.91 -9.55 2.92
CA ASP A 45 -13.51 -9.30 4.23
C ASP A 45 -13.24 -7.86 4.70
N ALA A 46 -12.02 -7.33 4.46
CA ALA A 46 -11.69 -5.94 4.79
C ALA A 46 -12.50 -4.94 3.96
N PHE A 47 -12.69 -5.18 2.66
CA PHE A 47 -13.50 -4.32 1.80
C PHE A 47 -14.99 -4.36 2.16
N GLU A 48 -15.51 -5.52 2.57
CA GLU A 48 -16.87 -5.62 3.09
C GLU A 48 -17.05 -4.76 4.36
N ILE A 49 -16.12 -4.86 5.31
CA ILE A 49 -16.14 -4.03 6.53
C ILE A 49 -16.05 -2.54 6.19
N MET A 50 -15.24 -2.17 5.21
CA MET A 50 -15.14 -0.78 4.74
C MET A 50 -16.47 -0.30 4.17
N ALA A 51 -17.06 -1.05 3.25
CA ALA A 51 -18.34 -0.71 2.60
C ALA A 51 -19.46 -0.56 3.62
N GLN A 52 -19.52 -1.45 4.62
CA GLN A 52 -20.50 -1.36 5.72
C GLN A 52 -20.33 -0.10 6.57
N LYS A 53 -19.09 0.34 6.81
CA LYS A 53 -18.80 1.52 7.66
C LYS A 53 -18.96 2.85 6.93
N THR A 54 -18.59 2.93 5.65
CA THR A 54 -18.65 4.20 4.89
C THR A 54 -19.93 4.36 4.10
N GLY A 55 -20.64 3.27 3.78
CA GLY A 55 -21.77 3.27 2.86
C GLY A 55 -21.38 3.64 1.41
N ARG A 56 -20.08 3.69 1.10
CA ARG A 56 -19.51 4.01 -0.21
C ARG A 56 -18.91 2.77 -0.85
N ASP A 57 -18.63 2.82 -2.15
CA ASP A 57 -17.94 1.73 -2.83
C ASP A 57 -16.53 1.54 -2.25
N ALA A 58 -16.17 0.29 -1.97
CA ALA A 58 -14.92 -0.05 -1.30
C ALA A 58 -13.70 0.30 -2.18
N LEU A 59 -13.85 0.23 -3.50
CA LEU A 59 -12.79 0.61 -4.45
C LEU A 59 -12.48 2.10 -4.38
N GLU A 60 -13.50 2.95 -4.36
CA GLU A 60 -13.33 4.40 -4.31
C GLU A 60 -12.60 4.83 -3.02
N VAL A 61 -13.05 4.31 -1.87
CA VAL A 61 -12.40 4.58 -0.58
C VAL A 61 -10.97 4.05 -0.54
N PHE A 62 -10.72 2.89 -1.16
CA PHE A 62 -9.37 2.33 -1.26
C PHE A 62 -8.44 3.20 -2.12
N GLU A 63 -8.92 3.72 -3.25
CA GLU A 63 -8.14 4.62 -4.11
C GLU A 63 -7.87 5.96 -3.42
N GLU A 64 -8.87 6.52 -2.72
CA GLU A 64 -8.72 7.71 -1.89
C GLU A 64 -7.64 7.51 -0.81
N ALA A 65 -7.74 6.43 -0.04
CA ALA A 65 -6.75 6.07 0.98
C ALA A 65 -5.35 5.91 0.39
N LEU A 66 -5.23 5.27 -0.78
CA LEU A 66 -3.95 5.07 -1.45
C LEU A 66 -3.35 6.41 -1.91
N ASN A 67 -4.15 7.30 -2.48
CA ASN A 67 -3.73 8.66 -2.85
C ASN A 67 -3.21 9.45 -1.65
N ASN A 68 -3.84 9.31 -0.48
CA ASN A 68 -3.41 9.96 0.75
C ASN A 68 -2.12 9.37 1.34
N VAL A 69 -1.73 8.13 1.06
CA VAL A 69 -0.49 7.54 1.58
C VAL A 69 0.69 7.72 0.62
N MET A 70 0.41 7.95 -0.66
CA MET A 70 1.40 8.04 -1.72
C MET A 70 2.34 9.26 -1.57
N PRO A 71 3.67 9.07 -1.45
CA PRO A 71 4.63 10.18 -1.34
C PRO A 71 5.00 10.79 -2.70
N LEU A 72 5.12 12.12 -2.76
CA LEU A 72 5.58 12.82 -3.96
C LEU A 72 7.11 12.82 -4.07
N LEU A 73 7.80 13.05 -2.95
CA LEU A 73 9.25 13.12 -2.85
C LEU A 73 9.75 12.01 -1.91
N GLU A 74 10.87 11.40 -2.26
CA GLU A 74 11.63 10.54 -1.34
C GLU A 74 13.03 11.11 -1.14
N VAL A 75 13.55 10.95 0.07
CA VAL A 75 14.93 11.33 0.37
C VAL A 75 15.86 10.18 0.01
N LYS A 76 16.89 10.47 -0.79
CA LYS A 76 17.98 9.53 -1.05
C LYS A 76 19.26 10.04 -0.42
N ALA A 77 19.95 9.19 0.32
CA ALA A 77 21.25 9.51 0.88
C ALA A 77 22.29 9.62 -0.26
N ARG A 78 22.96 10.78 -0.35
CA ARG A 78 24.06 11.04 -1.28
C ARG A 78 25.28 11.49 -0.50
N ARG A 79 26.42 10.85 -0.70
CA ARG A 79 27.67 11.24 -0.05
C ARG A 79 28.38 12.32 -0.86
N ILE A 80 28.65 13.46 -0.24
CA ILE A 80 29.32 14.62 -0.86
C ILE A 80 30.36 15.12 0.15
N GLY A 81 31.62 15.28 -0.25
CA GLY A 81 32.65 15.91 0.60
C GLY A 81 32.89 15.24 1.97
N GLY A 82 32.63 13.94 2.10
CA GLY A 82 32.83 13.20 3.36
C GLY A 82 31.59 13.01 4.22
N ALA A 83 30.54 13.84 4.06
CA ALA A 83 29.27 13.76 4.78
C ALA A 83 28.13 13.16 3.93
N ASN A 84 27.10 12.63 4.59
CA ASN A 84 25.89 12.10 3.95
C ASN A 84 24.81 13.18 3.92
N TYR A 85 24.42 13.61 2.73
CA TYR A 85 23.34 14.57 2.51
C TYR A 85 22.06 13.84 2.11
N GLN A 86 20.96 14.33 2.62
CA GLN A 86 19.62 13.90 2.25
C GLN A 86 19.17 14.71 1.03
N VAL A 87 19.15 14.08 -0.15
CA VAL A 87 18.73 14.74 -1.39
C VAL A 87 17.29 14.33 -1.71
N PRO A 88 16.34 15.28 -1.78
CA PRO A 88 14.98 15.00 -2.23
C PRO A 88 14.95 14.66 -3.72
N ILE A 89 14.27 13.57 -4.08
CA ILE A 89 14.07 13.12 -5.46
C ILE A 89 12.59 12.80 -5.66
N GLU A 90 12.05 13.15 -6.82
CA GLU A 90 10.66 12.81 -7.17
C GLU A 90 10.47 11.30 -7.33
N VAL A 91 9.41 10.79 -6.69
CA VAL A 91 9.07 9.37 -6.70
C VAL A 91 8.33 9.03 -7.99
N ARG A 92 8.88 8.08 -8.75
CA ARG A 92 8.23 7.51 -9.94
C ARG A 92 6.85 6.93 -9.60
N PRO A 93 5.81 7.07 -10.46
CA PRO A 93 4.44 6.64 -10.15
C PRO A 93 4.32 5.17 -9.69
N GLU A 94 5.00 4.25 -10.36
CA GLU A 94 4.95 2.83 -9.98
C GLU A 94 5.58 2.55 -8.61
N ARG A 95 6.64 3.28 -8.27
CA ARG A 95 7.28 3.19 -6.96
C ARG A 95 6.41 3.82 -5.89
N ARG A 96 5.72 4.91 -6.21
CA ARG A 96 4.78 5.60 -5.34
C ARG A 96 3.65 4.65 -4.89
N GLN A 97 3.03 3.96 -5.84
CA GLN A 97 2.02 2.94 -5.55
C GLN A 97 2.58 1.80 -4.67
N THR A 98 3.79 1.33 -4.97
CA THR A 98 4.43 0.25 -4.20
C THR A 98 4.75 0.67 -2.76
N LEU A 99 5.20 1.91 -2.56
CA LEU A 99 5.46 2.47 -1.24
C LEU A 99 4.16 2.65 -0.44
N GLY A 100 3.11 3.17 -1.08
CA GLY A 100 1.79 3.33 -0.47
C GLY A 100 1.25 2.02 0.08
N LEU A 101 1.16 0.98 -0.77
CA LEU A 101 0.70 -0.35 -0.36
C LEU A 101 1.56 -0.94 0.77
N ARG A 102 2.88 -0.78 0.70
CA ARG A 102 3.80 -1.29 1.73
C ARG A 102 3.59 -0.60 3.07
N TRP A 103 3.37 0.71 3.08
CA TRP A 103 3.20 1.46 4.32
C TRP A 103 1.85 1.19 4.97
N ILE A 104 0.76 1.13 4.17
CA ILE A 104 -0.56 0.71 4.65
C ILE A 104 -0.47 -0.65 5.32
N LEU A 105 0.13 -1.64 4.66
CA LEU A 105 0.24 -2.99 5.20
C LEU A 105 1.13 -3.05 6.45
N ALA A 106 2.25 -2.36 6.45
CA ALA A 106 3.14 -2.30 7.62
C ALA A 106 2.47 -1.62 8.83
N ALA A 107 1.63 -0.61 8.58
CA ALA A 107 0.84 0.05 9.62
C ALA A 107 -0.29 -0.85 10.10
N ALA A 108 -1.08 -1.44 9.20
CA ALA A 108 -2.15 -2.37 9.51
C ALA A 108 -1.67 -3.55 10.38
N ARG A 109 -0.52 -4.15 10.05
CA ARG A 109 0.04 -5.27 10.85
C ARG A 109 0.39 -4.88 12.29
N LYS A 110 0.72 -3.61 12.54
CA LYS A 110 1.09 -3.09 13.86
C LYS A 110 -0.13 -2.69 14.70
N ARG A 111 -1.34 -2.66 14.14
CA ARG A 111 -2.54 -2.32 14.88
C ARG A 111 -2.94 -3.41 15.87
N GLY A 112 -3.69 -3.02 16.90
CA GLY A 112 -4.11 -3.87 18.00
C GLY A 112 -5.39 -4.68 17.78
N GLU A 113 -6.09 -4.55 16.64
CA GLU A 113 -7.31 -5.36 16.41
C GLU A 113 -7.00 -6.87 16.37
N LYS A 114 -8.00 -7.73 16.54
CA LYS A 114 -7.76 -9.18 16.64
C LYS A 114 -7.54 -9.84 15.28
N VAL A 115 -8.32 -9.44 14.27
CA VAL A 115 -8.31 -10.06 12.94
C VAL A 115 -7.65 -9.15 11.92
N MET A 116 -6.84 -9.71 11.01
CA MET A 116 -6.13 -8.92 9.99
C MET A 116 -7.08 -8.15 9.05
N ALA A 117 -8.28 -8.68 8.76
CA ALA A 117 -9.30 -7.99 7.97
C ALA A 117 -9.75 -6.68 8.64
N GLU A 118 -10.00 -6.72 9.95
CA GLU A 118 -10.35 -5.54 10.75
C GLU A 118 -9.20 -4.53 10.80
N ARG A 119 -7.96 -5.01 10.98
CA ARG A 119 -6.76 -4.16 10.96
C ARG A 119 -6.59 -3.43 9.64
N LEU A 120 -6.76 -4.16 8.53
CA LEU A 120 -6.59 -3.60 7.19
C LEU A 120 -7.71 -2.59 6.88
N ALA A 121 -8.96 -2.93 7.18
CA ALA A 121 -10.09 -2.02 7.01
C ALA A 121 -9.93 -0.75 7.88
N GLY A 122 -9.50 -0.90 9.13
CA GLY A 122 -9.25 0.22 10.04
C GLY A 122 -8.17 1.16 9.51
N GLU A 123 -7.02 0.64 9.07
CA GLU A 123 -5.95 1.48 8.52
C GLU A 123 -6.36 2.17 7.21
N LEU A 124 -7.12 1.49 6.35
CA LEU A 124 -7.61 2.07 5.09
C LEU A 124 -8.61 3.21 5.35
N LEU A 125 -9.51 3.06 6.32
CA LEU A 125 -10.45 4.11 6.70
C LEU A 125 -9.74 5.31 7.33
N ASP A 126 -8.77 5.05 8.21
CA ASP A 126 -7.98 6.12 8.82
C ASP A 126 -7.19 6.87 7.74
N ALA A 127 -6.58 6.15 6.79
CA ALA A 127 -5.84 6.72 5.67
C ALA A 127 -6.72 7.52 4.70
N ALA A 128 -7.96 7.07 4.44
CA ALA A 128 -8.93 7.84 3.65
C ALA A 128 -9.23 9.20 4.31
N ASN A 129 -9.30 9.24 5.64
CA ASN A 129 -9.48 10.48 6.39
C ASN A 129 -8.19 11.29 6.62
N ASN A 130 -7.09 10.99 5.93
CA ASN A 130 -5.76 11.60 6.14
C ASN A 130 -5.21 11.43 7.58
N THR A 131 -5.60 10.34 8.24
CA THR A 131 -5.14 9.97 9.57
C THR A 131 -4.46 8.60 9.55
N GLY A 132 -3.94 8.15 10.69
CA GLY A 132 -3.31 6.83 10.80
C GLY A 132 -1.79 6.85 10.65
N ALA A 133 -1.17 5.68 10.87
CA ALA A 133 0.28 5.56 10.91
C ALA A 133 0.90 5.52 9.51
N ALA A 134 0.15 5.05 8.51
CA ALA A 134 0.58 5.06 7.12
C ALA A 134 0.74 6.50 6.58
N VAL A 135 -0.20 7.40 6.89
CA VAL A 135 -0.15 8.81 6.45
C VAL A 135 0.95 9.58 7.19
N LYS A 136 1.11 9.38 8.51
CA LYS A 136 2.22 9.96 9.29
C LYS A 136 3.61 9.59 8.80
N LYS A 137 3.74 8.51 8.02
CA LYS A 137 5.00 8.09 7.42
C LYS A 137 5.30 8.80 6.09
N ARG A 138 4.26 9.30 5.43
CA ARG A 138 4.37 10.11 4.22
C ARG A 138 4.73 11.55 4.57
N GLU A 139 4.13 12.07 5.65
CA GLU A 139 4.53 13.34 6.29
C GLU A 139 6.00 13.31 6.71
#